data_AF-A0A8J9VHC8-F1
#
_entry.id   AF-A0A8J9VHC8-F1
#
_cell.length_a   1.000
_cell.length_b   1.000
_cell.length_c   1.000
_cell.angle_alpha   90.00
_cell.angle_beta   90.00
_cell.angle_gamma   90.00
#
_symmetry.space_group_name_H-M   'P 1'
#
loop_
_entity.id
_entity.type
_entity.pdbx_description
1 polymer ?
#
loop_
_entity_poly.entity_id
_entity_poly.type
_entity_poly.pdbx_seq_one_letter_code
_entity_poly.pdbx_strand_id
1 'polypeptide(L)'
;MYRDGFHHITNIDYSPACIRRMAHKHADMTWLEMDARQLTFPDGTFEVVLEKGTLDAFMVAEKSPWTVSEETAHFCHQVLQEVSRVLCPGGRFISISFAQPHFRTPLYANDEYGWSVRTDKFGDCFHFFFYTMERGGALTQQQREQAHSFFHPPAVDVTPVCLSDPEDFLRRIDVSPSSSPVPKHLSDPEELPTMTGVPLSTS
;
A
#
# COMPACT_ATOMS: atom_id res chain seq x y z
N MET A 1 1.91 -9.86 -18.86
CA MET A 1 1.14 -8.90 -19.69
C MET A 1 1.43 -9.10 -21.18
N TYR A 2 2.56 -8.66 -21.73
CA TYR A 2 2.75 -8.72 -23.19
C TYR A 2 2.66 -10.14 -23.79
N ARG A 3 3.31 -11.12 -23.15
CA ARG A 3 3.21 -12.54 -23.55
C ARG A 3 1.81 -13.13 -23.38
N ASP A 4 0.97 -12.47 -22.59
CA ASP A 4 -0.40 -12.89 -22.30
C ASP A 4 -1.42 -12.18 -23.21
N GLY A 5 -0.96 -11.52 -24.29
CA GLY A 5 -1.82 -10.91 -25.33
C GLY A 5 -2.04 -9.40 -25.22
N PHE A 6 -1.49 -8.74 -24.20
CA PHE A 6 -1.62 -7.29 -24.03
C PHE A 6 -0.52 -6.56 -24.81
N HIS A 7 -0.80 -6.13 -26.04
CA HIS A 7 0.23 -5.56 -26.91
C HIS A 7 0.27 -4.02 -26.92
N HIS A 8 -0.80 -3.34 -26.53
CA HIS A 8 -0.86 -1.87 -26.44
C HIS A 8 -0.36 -1.37 -25.08
N ILE A 9 0.94 -1.56 -24.81
CA ILE A 9 1.57 -1.16 -23.55
C ILE A 9 2.44 0.07 -23.77
N THR A 10 2.13 1.14 -23.04
CA THR A 10 2.96 2.34 -22.93
C THR A 10 3.54 2.41 -21.52
N ASN A 11 4.87 2.47 -21.44
CA ASN A 11 5.60 2.56 -20.19
C ASN A 11 6.23 3.94 -20.07
N ILE A 12 6.26 4.46 -18.85
CA ILE A 12 6.92 5.72 -18.54
C ILE A 12 7.87 5.56 -17.34
N ASP A 13 8.90 6.40 -17.31
CA ASP A 13 9.81 6.56 -16.18
C ASP A 13 10.49 7.93 -16.33
N TYR A 14 10.80 8.62 -15.23
CA TYR A 14 11.53 9.89 -15.28
C TYR A 14 13.02 9.67 -15.61
N SER A 15 13.53 8.44 -15.46
CA SER A 15 14.92 8.09 -15.69
C SER A 15 15.19 7.77 -17.17
N PRO A 16 15.92 8.64 -17.91
CA PRO A 16 16.29 8.36 -19.29
C PRO A 16 17.15 7.11 -19.45
N ALA A 17 17.93 6.75 -18.42
CA ALA A 17 18.71 5.51 -18.41
C ALA A 17 17.81 4.26 -18.33
N CYS A 18 16.74 4.30 -17.53
CA CYS A 18 15.74 3.24 -17.45
C CYS A 18 15.04 3.06 -18.81
N ILE A 19 14.53 4.16 -19.38
CA ILE A 19 13.84 4.17 -20.67
C ILE A 19 14.70 3.60 -21.79
N ARG A 20 15.94 4.06 -21.96
CA ARG A 20 16.85 3.52 -23.01
C ARG A 20 17.08 2.03 -22.85
N ARG A 21 17.34 1.57 -21.61
CA ARG A 21 17.61 0.16 -21.32
C ARG A 21 16.40 -0.71 -21.64
N MET A 22 15.21 -0.28 -21.23
CA MET A 22 13.98 -1.06 -21.39
C MET A 22 13.48 -1.05 -22.83
N ALA A 23 13.58 0.08 -23.54
CA ALA A 23 13.28 0.17 -24.96
C ALA A 23 14.16 -0.77 -25.80
N HIS A 24 15.46 -0.86 -25.47
CA HIS A 24 16.35 -1.82 -26.15
C HIS A 24 15.95 -3.28 -25.87
N LYS A 25 15.54 -3.60 -24.64
CA LYS A 25 15.20 -4.98 -24.23
C LYS A 25 13.82 -5.43 -24.72
N HIS A 26 12.89 -4.49 -24.87
CA HIS A 26 11.48 -4.73 -25.14
C HIS A 26 10.96 -3.76 -26.20
N ALA A 27 11.51 -3.87 -27.41
CA ALA A 27 11.25 -2.97 -28.53
C ALA A 27 9.78 -2.99 -29.01
N ASP A 28 9.03 -4.04 -28.71
CA ASP A 28 7.62 -4.18 -29.09
C ASP A 28 6.64 -3.38 -28.21
N MET A 29 7.14 -2.64 -27.22
CA MET A 29 6.35 -1.78 -26.34
C MET A 29 6.78 -0.32 -26.51
N THR A 30 5.89 0.61 -26.14
CA THR A 30 6.22 2.03 -26.12
C THR A 30 6.89 2.39 -24.79
N TRP A 31 7.97 3.17 -24.84
CA TRP A 31 8.75 3.61 -23.67
C TRP A 31 9.02 5.11 -23.79
N LEU A 32 8.58 5.90 -22.82
CA LEU A 32 8.68 7.36 -22.86
C LEU A 32 9.30 7.89 -21.56
N GLU A 33 10.26 8.81 -21.68
CA GLU A 33 10.73 9.59 -20.54
C GLU A 33 9.64 10.58 -20.14
N MET A 34 9.12 10.47 -18.92
CA MET A 34 7.99 11.29 -18.47
C MET A 34 7.93 11.35 -16.94
N ASP A 35 7.55 12.52 -16.41
CA ASP A 35 7.19 12.68 -15.01
C ASP A 35 5.72 12.30 -14.78
N ALA A 36 5.45 11.40 -13.83
CA ALA A 36 4.11 10.93 -13.53
C ALA A 36 3.17 12.02 -12.98
N ARG A 37 3.71 13.15 -12.49
CA ARG A 37 2.94 14.33 -12.08
C ARG A 37 2.43 15.16 -13.27
N GLN A 38 2.91 14.88 -14.47
CA GLN A 38 2.55 15.61 -15.69
C GLN A 38 2.56 14.66 -16.89
N LEU A 39 1.48 13.88 -17.01
CA LEU A 39 1.29 12.95 -18.11
C LEU A 39 0.91 13.72 -19.38
N THR A 40 1.72 13.63 -20.43
CA THR A 40 1.48 14.34 -21.69
C THR A 40 0.44 13.67 -22.61
N PHE A 41 -0.30 12.69 -22.07
CA PHE A 41 -1.38 12.01 -22.76
C PHE A 41 -2.70 12.79 -22.65
N PRO A 42 -3.58 12.72 -23.66
CA PRO A 42 -4.94 13.24 -23.57
C PRO A 42 -5.77 12.60 -22.44
N ASP A 43 -6.82 13.28 -22.03
CA ASP A 43 -7.80 12.75 -21.08
C ASP A 43 -8.47 11.49 -21.65
N GLY A 44 -8.73 10.50 -20.79
CA GLY A 44 -9.43 9.29 -21.21
C GLY A 44 -8.69 8.37 -22.19
N THR A 45 -7.36 8.51 -22.30
CA THR A 45 -6.52 7.72 -23.22
C THR A 45 -6.42 6.23 -22.84
N PHE A 46 -6.40 5.90 -21.54
CA PHE A 46 -6.09 4.54 -21.08
C PHE A 46 -7.28 3.86 -20.40
N GLU A 47 -7.50 2.59 -20.71
CA GLU A 47 -8.46 1.75 -19.99
C GLU A 47 -7.90 1.25 -18.66
N VAL A 48 -6.58 1.05 -18.60
CA VAL A 48 -5.87 0.59 -17.41
C VAL A 48 -4.58 1.38 -17.23
N VAL A 49 -4.36 1.88 -16.02
CA VAL A 49 -3.08 2.40 -15.56
C VAL A 49 -2.56 1.47 -14.47
N LEU A 50 -1.27 1.13 -14.53
CA LEU A 50 -0.63 0.28 -13.52
C LEU A 50 0.61 0.99 -12.99
N GLU A 51 0.74 1.00 -11.66
CA GLU A 51 2.00 1.33 -11.00
C GLU A 51 2.35 0.25 -9.99
N LYS A 52 3.64 -0.02 -9.84
CA LYS A 52 4.13 -0.95 -8.84
C LYS A 52 5.30 -0.31 -8.11
N GLY A 53 5.06 0.09 -6.87
CA GLY A 53 6.08 0.66 -5.98
C GLY A 53 6.55 2.06 -6.41
N THR A 54 5.91 2.70 -7.38
CA THR A 54 6.26 4.05 -7.82
C THR A 54 5.97 5.05 -6.70
N LEU A 55 4.77 4.98 -6.11
CA LEU A 55 4.42 5.82 -4.96
C LEU A 55 5.24 5.46 -3.71
N ASP A 56 5.61 4.18 -3.54
CA ASP A 56 6.48 3.74 -2.43
C ASP A 56 7.84 4.43 -2.50
N ALA A 57 8.40 4.56 -3.70
CA ALA A 57 9.69 5.22 -3.90
C ALA A 57 9.67 6.70 -3.52
N PHE A 58 8.54 7.40 -3.74
CA PHE A 58 8.41 8.80 -3.36
C PHE A 58 8.19 9.00 -1.86
N MET A 59 7.56 8.03 -1.19
CA MET A 59 7.30 8.10 0.25
C MET A 59 8.48 7.65 1.13
N VAL A 60 9.62 7.26 0.54
CA VAL A 60 10.77 6.69 1.28
C VAL A 60 11.39 7.67 2.29
N ALA A 61 11.25 8.98 2.05
CA ALA A 61 11.81 10.02 2.92
C ALA A 61 10.92 10.35 4.12
N GLU A 62 9.70 9.81 4.18
CA GLU A 62 8.79 10.05 5.30
C GLU A 62 9.34 9.47 6.60
N LYS A 63 9.33 10.28 7.65
CA LYS A 63 9.86 9.90 8.96
C LYS A 63 8.91 9.01 9.75
N SER A 64 7.63 9.03 9.39
CA SER A 64 6.56 8.28 10.05
C SER A 64 5.55 7.80 9.01
N PRO A 65 5.10 6.54 9.06
CA PRO A 65 4.01 6.08 8.20
C PRO A 65 2.66 6.72 8.57
N TRP A 66 2.55 7.29 9.77
CA TRP A 66 1.32 7.91 10.30
C TRP A 66 1.20 9.40 9.99
N THR A 67 2.25 10.01 9.43
CA THR A 67 2.28 11.44 9.16
C THR A 67 3.00 11.65 7.85
N VAL A 68 2.24 11.97 6.81
CA VAL A 68 2.78 12.30 5.48
C VAL A 68 3.04 13.79 5.44
N SER A 69 4.25 14.20 5.06
CA SER A 69 4.57 15.60 4.85
C SER A 69 3.67 16.24 3.78
N GLU A 70 3.46 17.54 3.87
CA GLU A 70 2.67 18.29 2.88
C GLU A 70 3.27 18.15 1.47
N GLU A 71 4.61 18.14 1.36
CA GLU A 71 5.33 17.94 0.11
C GLU A 71 5.00 16.58 -0.54
N THR A 72 5.11 15.49 0.22
CA THR A 72 4.78 14.15 -0.28
C THR A 72 3.30 14.00 -0.57
N ALA A 73 2.42 14.57 0.26
CA ALA A 73 0.98 14.55 0.02
C ALA A 73 0.63 15.27 -1.28
N HIS A 74 1.23 16.44 -1.52
CA HIS A 74 1.07 17.20 -2.76
C HIS A 74 1.60 16.44 -3.97
N PHE A 75 2.79 15.83 -3.85
CA PHE A 75 3.38 15.00 -4.90
C PHE A 75 2.44 13.84 -5.28
N CYS A 76 1.98 13.07 -4.30
CA CYS A 76 1.07 11.95 -4.54
C CYS A 76 -0.23 12.42 -5.16
N HIS A 77 -0.76 13.55 -4.70
CA HIS A 77 -1.98 14.15 -5.25
C HIS A 77 -1.83 14.50 -6.74
N GLN A 78 -0.73 15.14 -7.15
CA GLN A 78 -0.47 15.47 -8.56
C GLN A 78 -0.42 14.21 -9.44
N VAL A 79 0.28 13.16 -8.99
CA VAL A 79 0.32 11.88 -9.73
C VAL A 79 -1.08 11.27 -9.86
N LEU A 80 -1.84 11.24 -8.77
CA LEU A 80 -3.17 10.61 -8.75
C LEU A 80 -4.20 11.38 -9.58
N GLN A 81 -4.12 12.71 -9.60
CA GLN A 81 -4.93 13.55 -10.50
C GLN A 81 -4.65 13.23 -11.96
N GLU A 82 -3.38 13.15 -12.36
CA GLU A 82 -3.02 12.82 -13.74
C GLU A 82 -3.46 11.41 -14.13
N VAL A 83 -3.29 10.43 -13.23
CA VAL A 83 -3.77 9.06 -13.45
C VAL A 83 -5.29 9.03 -13.64
N SER A 84 -6.06 9.73 -12.79
CA SER A 84 -7.51 9.81 -12.96
C SER A 84 -7.88 10.46 -14.29
N ARG A 85 -7.19 11.55 -14.66
CA ARG A 85 -7.45 12.30 -15.90
C ARG A 85 -7.27 11.43 -17.14
N VAL A 86 -6.18 10.69 -17.24
CA VAL A 86 -5.85 9.88 -18.43
C VAL A 86 -6.65 8.57 -18.51
N LEU A 87 -7.30 8.12 -17.43
CA LEU A 87 -8.17 6.94 -17.48
C LEU A 87 -9.46 7.23 -18.23
N CYS A 88 -9.97 6.34 -19.07
CA CYS A 88 -11.32 6.51 -19.64
C CYS A 88 -12.42 6.30 -18.56
N PRO A 89 -13.68 6.73 -18.78
CA PRO A 89 -14.80 6.35 -17.92
C PRO A 89 -14.91 4.82 -17.78
N GLY A 90 -14.99 4.31 -16.55
CA GLY A 90 -14.95 2.87 -16.26
C GLY A 90 -13.54 2.24 -16.30
N GLY A 91 -12.51 3.01 -16.65
CA GLY A 91 -11.12 2.58 -16.62
C GLY A 91 -10.62 2.32 -15.19
N ARG A 92 -9.54 1.55 -15.07
CA ARG A 92 -9.00 1.11 -13.77
C ARG A 92 -7.56 1.55 -13.54
N PHE A 93 -7.31 2.11 -12.37
CA PHE A 93 -5.96 2.25 -11.84
C PHE A 93 -5.68 1.10 -10.88
N ILE A 94 -4.58 0.39 -11.11
CA ILE A 94 -4.09 -0.69 -10.24
C ILE A 94 -2.76 -0.25 -9.65
N SER A 95 -2.73 -0.03 -8.35
CA SER A 95 -1.49 0.19 -7.60
C SER A 95 -1.11 -1.06 -6.83
N ILE A 96 0.15 -1.46 -6.96
CA ILE A 96 0.74 -2.58 -6.24
C ILE A 96 1.80 -2.03 -5.30
N SER A 97 1.62 -2.22 -3.99
CA SER A 97 2.45 -1.61 -2.97
C SER A 97 2.65 -2.52 -1.76
N PHE A 98 3.74 -2.27 -1.02
CA PHE A 98 3.93 -2.85 0.31
C PHE A 98 3.22 -2.08 1.43
N ALA A 99 2.76 -0.85 1.17
CA ALA A 99 2.09 -0.04 2.18
C ALA A 99 0.71 -0.61 2.49
N GLN A 100 0.44 -0.72 3.80
CA GLN A 100 -0.83 -1.25 4.30
C GLN A 100 -2.01 -0.32 4.01
N PRO A 101 -3.26 -0.85 3.97
CA PRO A 101 -4.43 -0.05 3.63
C PRO A 101 -4.65 1.14 4.56
N HIS A 102 -4.26 1.01 5.83
CA HIS A 102 -4.34 2.09 6.82
C HIS A 102 -3.53 3.33 6.42
N PHE A 103 -2.40 3.15 5.72
CA PHE A 103 -1.53 4.24 5.28
C PHE A 103 -1.79 4.67 3.85
N ARG A 104 -2.17 3.72 3.00
CA ARG A 104 -2.23 3.97 1.56
C ARG A 104 -3.62 4.35 1.05
N THR A 105 -4.68 3.71 1.56
CA THR A 105 -6.06 4.06 1.17
C THR A 105 -6.38 5.54 1.36
N PRO A 106 -5.94 6.23 2.44
CA PRO A 106 -6.13 7.66 2.60
C PRO A 106 -5.64 8.51 1.41
N LEU A 107 -4.53 8.13 0.79
CA LEU A 107 -3.99 8.86 -0.36
C LEU A 107 -4.87 8.71 -1.61
N TYR A 108 -5.51 7.55 -1.78
CA TYR A 108 -6.39 7.27 -2.92
C TYR A 108 -7.83 7.72 -2.72
N ALA A 109 -8.26 7.89 -1.47
CA ALA A 109 -9.63 8.20 -1.11
C ALA A 109 -9.88 9.72 -1.09
N ASN A 110 -9.82 10.35 -2.26
CA ASN A 110 -10.25 11.73 -2.50
C ASN A 110 -11.35 11.74 -3.58
N ASP A 111 -12.48 12.40 -3.30
CA ASP A 111 -13.63 12.48 -4.23
C ASP A 111 -13.26 13.21 -5.54
N GLU A 112 -12.24 14.07 -5.55
CA GLU A 112 -11.74 14.74 -6.77
C GLU A 112 -11.26 13.77 -7.84
N TYR A 113 -10.76 12.60 -7.44
CA TYR A 113 -10.29 11.61 -8.40
C TYR A 113 -11.45 10.88 -9.09
N GLY A 114 -12.67 10.96 -8.57
CA GLY A 114 -13.86 10.40 -9.21
C GLY A 114 -13.79 8.89 -9.42
N TRP A 115 -13.22 8.15 -8.46
CA TRP A 115 -13.13 6.69 -8.51
C TRP A 115 -13.61 6.02 -7.21
N SER A 116 -13.94 4.74 -7.29
CA SER A 116 -14.02 3.88 -6.10
C SER A 116 -12.63 3.41 -5.69
N VAL A 117 -12.48 2.86 -4.48
CA VAL A 117 -11.23 2.21 -4.02
C VAL A 117 -11.56 0.84 -3.44
N ARG A 118 -10.89 -0.20 -3.93
CA ARG A 118 -10.91 -1.56 -3.36
C ARG A 118 -9.48 -1.99 -3.06
N THR A 119 -9.31 -2.75 -1.97
CA THR A 119 -8.00 -3.32 -1.62
C THR A 119 -8.09 -4.83 -1.49
N ASP A 120 -7.17 -5.51 -2.15
CA ASP A 120 -6.95 -6.95 -2.10
C ASP A 120 -5.52 -7.23 -1.60
N LYS A 121 -5.26 -8.44 -1.08
CA LYS A 121 -3.93 -8.88 -0.64
C LYS A 121 -3.48 -10.09 -1.45
N PHE A 122 -2.17 -10.19 -1.71
CA PHE A 122 -1.59 -11.30 -2.45
C PHE A 122 -0.39 -11.90 -1.71
N GLY A 123 -0.33 -13.23 -1.66
CA GLY A 123 0.71 -14.01 -1.00
C GLY A 123 0.39 -14.32 0.47
N ASP A 124 0.92 -15.44 0.95
CA ASP A 124 0.63 -15.97 2.30
C ASP A 124 1.65 -15.51 3.38
N CYS A 125 2.82 -15.02 2.97
CA CYS A 125 3.92 -14.68 3.90
C CYS A 125 4.57 -13.30 3.66
N PHE A 126 4.44 -12.74 2.45
CA PHE A 126 4.92 -11.40 2.10
C PHE A 126 3.79 -10.65 1.40
N HIS A 127 2.96 -9.95 2.17
CA HIS A 127 1.75 -9.34 1.64
C HIS A 127 2.10 -8.10 0.80
N PHE A 128 1.99 -8.23 -0.52
CA PHE A 128 1.71 -7.07 -1.35
C PHE A 128 0.22 -6.74 -1.27
N PHE A 129 -0.08 -5.46 -1.26
CA PHE A 129 -1.44 -4.95 -1.36
C PHE A 129 -1.72 -4.48 -2.78
N PHE A 130 -2.89 -4.84 -3.28
CA PHE A 130 -3.41 -4.47 -4.58
C PHE A 130 -4.55 -3.50 -4.37
N TYR A 131 -4.36 -2.26 -4.78
CA TYR A 131 -5.39 -1.23 -4.75
C TYR A 131 -5.96 -1.09 -6.14
N THR A 132 -7.25 -1.39 -6.28
CA THR A 132 -7.98 -1.23 -7.53
C THR A 132 -8.91 -0.03 -7.40
N MET A 133 -8.68 0.98 -8.21
CA MET A 133 -9.54 2.16 -8.34
C MET A 133 -10.28 2.11 -9.67
N GLU A 134 -11.60 2.30 -9.66
CA GLU A 134 -12.43 2.28 -10.86
C GLU A 134 -13.07 3.65 -11.10
N ARG A 135 -12.74 4.28 -12.24
CA ARG A 135 -13.21 5.62 -12.61
C ARG A 135 -14.72 5.62 -12.84
N GLY A 136 -15.42 6.57 -12.23
CA GLY A 136 -16.88 6.64 -12.19
C GLY A 136 -17.51 5.89 -11.00
N GLY A 137 -16.71 5.16 -10.21
CA GLY A 137 -17.12 4.64 -8.92
C GLY A 137 -17.16 5.73 -7.83
N ALA A 138 -17.61 5.35 -6.63
CA ALA A 138 -17.66 6.24 -5.48
C ALA A 138 -16.94 5.65 -4.27
N LEU A 139 -16.36 6.52 -3.45
CA LEU A 139 -15.80 6.16 -2.15
C LEU A 139 -16.92 5.83 -1.16
N THR A 140 -16.64 4.94 -0.21
CA THR A 140 -17.51 4.71 0.94
C THR A 140 -17.38 5.85 1.96
N GLN A 141 -18.37 6.01 2.84
CA GLN A 141 -18.28 6.98 3.93
C GLN A 141 -17.06 6.71 4.83
N GLN A 142 -16.81 5.45 5.16
CA GLN A 142 -15.65 5.04 5.96
C GLN A 142 -14.32 5.44 5.31
N GLN A 143 -14.19 5.31 3.99
CA GLN A 143 -12.97 5.71 3.27
C GLN A 143 -12.74 7.22 3.32
N ARG A 144 -13.81 8.02 3.20
CA ARG A 144 -13.73 9.49 3.34
C ARG A 144 -13.32 9.90 4.75
N GLU A 145 -13.95 9.32 5.76
CA GLU A 145 -13.64 9.61 7.17
C GLU A 145 -12.21 9.20 7.52
N GLN A 146 -11.76 8.05 7.02
CA GLN A 146 -10.39 7.59 7.20
C GLN A 146 -9.39 8.55 6.52
N ALA A 147 -9.65 8.96 5.27
CA ALA A 147 -8.80 9.91 4.57
C ALA A 147 -8.73 11.26 5.28
N HIS A 148 -9.89 11.80 5.69
CA HIS A 148 -9.96 13.04 6.45
C HIS A 148 -9.16 12.95 7.76
N SER A 149 -9.34 11.88 8.53
CA SER A 149 -8.64 11.69 9.81
C SER A 149 -7.14 11.50 9.64
N PHE A 150 -6.70 10.93 8.51
CA PHE A 150 -5.30 10.71 8.21
C PHE A 150 -4.56 12.02 7.94
N PHE A 151 -5.16 12.95 7.19
CA PHE A 151 -4.56 14.27 6.92
C PHE A 151 -4.87 15.32 7.99
N HIS A 152 -5.91 15.10 8.80
CA HIS A 152 -6.30 15.94 9.92
C HIS A 152 -6.45 15.10 11.20
N PRO A 153 -5.33 14.62 11.76
CA PRO A 153 -5.38 13.84 12.99
C PRO A 153 -5.99 14.70 14.11
N PRO A 154 -6.84 14.11 14.97
CA PRO A 154 -7.41 14.83 16.09
C PRO A 154 -6.29 15.38 16.97
N ALA A 155 -6.47 16.60 17.48
CA ALA A 155 -5.55 17.16 18.46
C ALA A 155 -5.44 16.21 19.64
N VAL A 156 -4.24 15.70 19.90
CA VAL A 156 -3.99 14.94 21.12
C VAL A 156 -4.09 15.94 22.27
N ASP A 157 -5.14 15.82 23.08
CA ASP A 157 -5.23 16.56 24.32
C ASP A 157 -4.18 16.00 25.27
N VAL A 158 -2.96 16.50 25.16
CA VAL A 158 -1.89 16.24 26.12
C VAL A 158 -2.21 17.09 27.33
N THR A 159 -3.27 16.74 28.06
CA THR A 159 -3.38 17.17 29.44
C THR A 159 -2.12 16.64 30.12
N PRO A 160 -1.22 17.51 30.62
CA PRO A 160 -0.14 17.04 31.44
C PRO A 160 -0.84 16.39 32.62
N VAL A 161 -0.81 15.07 32.69
CA VAL A 161 -1.08 14.40 33.95
C VAL A 161 0.05 14.91 34.84
N CYS A 162 -0.25 15.92 35.65
CA CYS A 162 0.59 16.32 36.76
C CYS A 162 0.57 15.11 37.69
N LEU A 163 1.46 14.16 37.41
CA LEU A 163 1.78 13.09 38.32
C LEU A 163 2.44 13.77 39.50
N SER A 164 1.63 14.12 40.50
CA SER A 164 2.12 14.58 41.80
C SER A 164 2.91 13.50 42.54
N ASP A 165 3.07 12.31 41.95
CA ASP A 165 3.84 11.22 42.51
C ASP A 165 4.39 10.29 41.40
N PRO A 166 5.72 10.24 41.17
CA PRO A 166 6.33 9.35 40.18
C PRO A 166 6.24 7.85 40.52
N GLU A 167 5.78 7.48 41.72
CA GLU A 167 5.72 6.08 42.16
C GLU A 167 4.34 5.42 42.07
N ASP A 168 3.28 6.15 41.72
CA ASP A 168 1.92 5.59 41.71
C ASP A 168 1.64 4.71 40.47
N PHE A 169 2.42 4.87 39.41
CA PHE A 169 2.27 4.10 38.16
C PHE A 169 2.48 2.59 38.36
N LEU A 170 3.44 2.20 39.20
CA LEU A 170 3.76 0.79 39.45
C LEU A 170 2.76 0.11 40.40
N ARG A 171 1.98 0.89 41.17
CA ARG A 171 1.03 0.36 42.16
C ARG A 171 -0.32 -0.05 41.58
N ARG A 172 -0.60 0.35 40.33
CA ARG A 172 -1.86 0.04 39.63
C ARG A 172 -1.77 -1.16 38.69
N ILE A 173 -0.59 -1.76 38.57
CA ILE A 173 -0.43 -3.06 37.93
C ILE A 173 -0.83 -4.10 38.98
N ASP A 174 -2.07 -4.56 38.91
CA ASP A 174 -2.57 -5.63 39.75
C ASP A 174 -1.88 -6.95 39.35
N VAL A 175 -0.83 -7.33 40.09
CA VAL A 175 -0.16 -8.63 39.99
C VAL A 175 -0.76 -9.55 41.07
N SER A 176 -2.07 -9.73 41.07
CA SER A 176 -2.69 -10.81 41.83
C SER A 176 -2.60 -12.11 41.03
N PRO A 177 -1.98 -13.19 41.57
CA PRO A 177 -1.99 -14.46 40.90
C PRO A 177 -3.42 -15.02 40.95
N SER A 178 -4.08 -15.11 39.80
CA SER A 178 -5.35 -15.83 39.69
C SER A 178 -5.11 -17.29 40.09
N SER A 179 -5.60 -17.66 41.28
CA SER A 179 -5.61 -19.03 41.77
C SER A 179 -6.63 -19.86 40.98
N SER A 180 -6.18 -20.47 39.89
CA SER A 180 -6.89 -21.57 39.24
C SER A 180 -6.21 -22.88 39.63
N PRO A 181 -6.91 -23.89 40.16
CA PRO A 181 -6.29 -25.13 40.62
C PRO A 181 -5.83 -25.99 39.43
N VAL A 182 -4.60 -26.45 39.51
CA VAL A 182 -3.95 -27.37 38.56
C VAL A 182 -4.47 -28.81 38.80
N PRO A 183 -5.02 -29.51 37.79
CA PRO A 183 -5.16 -30.96 37.84
C PRO A 183 -3.82 -31.64 37.55
N LYS A 184 -3.43 -32.59 38.41
CA LYS A 184 -2.20 -33.38 38.31
C LYS A 184 -2.27 -34.42 37.18
N HIS A 185 -1.19 -34.47 36.41
CA HIS A 185 -0.57 -35.60 35.67
C HIS A 185 -1.44 -36.67 35.00
N LEU A 186 -1.24 -36.82 33.68
CA LEU A 186 -0.91 -38.13 33.10
C LEU A 186 0.16 -37.96 32.01
N SER A 187 1.17 -38.80 32.11
CA SER A 187 2.28 -39.01 31.18
C SER A 187 1.81 -39.55 29.82
N ASP A 188 2.37 -39.03 28.71
CA ASP A 188 2.95 -39.84 27.63
C ASP A 188 3.72 -38.94 26.63
N PRO A 189 4.81 -39.43 26.00
CA PRO A 189 5.61 -38.66 25.05
C PRO A 189 5.20 -38.97 23.60
N GLU A 190 4.75 -37.98 22.85
CA GLU A 190 4.60 -38.08 21.39
C GLU A 190 5.57 -37.14 20.65
N GLU A 191 6.54 -37.79 20.00
CA GLU A 191 7.14 -37.56 18.68
C GLU A 191 7.32 -36.13 18.14
N LEU A 192 8.60 -35.75 18.03
CA LEU A 192 9.09 -34.66 17.19
C LEU A 192 8.96 -35.02 15.70
N PRO A 193 8.48 -34.11 14.82
CA PRO A 193 8.43 -34.38 13.39
C PRO A 193 9.85 -34.40 12.78
N THR A 194 10.17 -35.51 12.14
CA THR A 194 11.40 -35.76 11.39
C THR A 194 11.35 -35.10 10.01
N MET A 195 12.34 -34.24 9.72
CA MET A 195 12.63 -33.75 8.38
C MET A 195 13.17 -34.89 7.51
N THR A 196 12.38 -35.37 6.54
CA THR A 196 12.84 -36.30 5.51
C THR A 196 13.13 -35.53 4.23
N GLY A 197 14.41 -35.48 3.85
CA GLY A 197 14.86 -34.98 2.55
C GLY A 197 14.73 -36.06 1.48
N VAL A 198 14.18 -35.71 0.33
CA VAL A 198 14.10 -36.56 -0.86
C VAL A 198 15.32 -36.28 -1.75
N PRO A 199 16.09 -37.29 -2.20
CA PRO A 199 17.18 -37.07 -3.15
C PRO A 199 16.66 -36.91 -4.59
N LEU A 200 17.32 -36.03 -5.34
CA LEU A 200 17.16 -35.85 -6.78
C LEU A 200 17.55 -37.12 -7.53
N SER A 201 16.62 -37.70 -8.30
CA SER A 201 16.96 -38.67 -9.33
C SER A 201 17.29 -37.96 -10.64
N THR A 202 18.50 -38.19 -11.13
CA THR A 202 18.94 -37.88 -12.49
C THR A 202 18.28 -38.81 -13.49
N SER A 203 17.80 -38.24 -14.60
CA SER A 203 17.72 -38.84 -15.93
C SER A 203 17.58 -37.72 -16.96
#